data_AF-A0A8T3W8R2-F1
#
_entry.id   AF-A0A8T3W8R2-F1
#
_cell.length_a   1.000
_cell.length_b   1.000
_cell.length_c   1.000
_cell.angle_alpha   90.00
_cell.angle_beta   90.00
_cell.angle_gamma   90.00
#
_symmetry.space_group_name_H-M   'P 1'
#
loop_
_entity.id
_entity.type
_entity.pdbx_description
1 polymer ?
#
loop_
_entity_poly.entity_id
_entity_poly.type
_entity_poly.pdbx_seq_one_letter_code
_entity_poly.pdbx_strand_id
1 'polypeptide(L)' 'MRHIFSNTLAFIKIITNQTYLGKVKFGGQLHQGTHQQLISSTLFNHVQNKMEKLGIGKK' A
#
# COMPACT_ATOMS: atom_id res chain seq x y z
N MET A 1 -24.14 -12.36 -0.10
CA MET A 1 -23.08 -11.67 0.67
C MET A 1 -21.66 -12.14 0.29
N ARG A 2 -21.24 -12.05 -0.98
CA ARG A 2 -19.85 -12.36 -1.39
C ARG A 2 -19.20 -11.26 -2.23
N HIS A 3 -20.01 -10.42 -2.90
CA HIS A 3 -19.52 -9.36 -3.80
C HIS A 3 -19.02 -8.10 -3.06
N ILE A 4 -19.58 -7.76 -1.89
CA ILE A 4 -19.22 -6.52 -1.16
C ILE A 4 -17.84 -6.65 -0.48
N PHE A 5 -17.48 -7.85 -0.02
CA PHE A 5 -16.20 -8.09 0.67
C PHE A 5 -14.98 -8.07 -0.28
N SER A 6 -15.18 -8.29 -1.58
CA SER A 6 -14.10 -8.38 -2.56
C SER A 6 -13.52 -7.01 -2.94
N ASN A 7 -14.35 -5.97 -3.04
CA ASN A 7 -13.93 -4.63 -3.48
C ASN A 7 -13.09 -3.89 -2.42
N THR A 8 -13.41 -4.02 -1.13
CA THR A 8 -12.66 -3.36 -0.05
C THR A 8 -11.21 -3.83 0.00
N LEU A 9 -10.95 -5.11 -0.25
CA LEU A 9 -9.60 -5.68 -0.27
C LEU A 9 -8.77 -5.17 -1.46
N ALA A 10 -9.40 -4.92 -2.61
CA ALA A 10 -8.73 -4.36 -3.78
C ALA A 10 -8.23 -2.94 -3.50
N PHE A 11 -9.07 -2.11 -2.86
CA PHE A 11 -8.70 -0.74 -2.52
C PHE A 11 -7.56 -0.67 -1.49
N ILE A 12 -7.58 -1.54 -0.47
CA ILE A 12 -6.50 -1.65 0.50
C ILE A 12 -5.17 -2.01 -0.18
N LYS A 13 -5.17 -2.92 -1.16
CA LYS A 13 -3.97 -3.27 -1.93
C LYS A 13 -3.40 -2.08 -2.71
N ILE A 14 -4.28 -1.26 -3.28
CA ILE A 14 -3.86 -0.05 -4.00
C ILE A 14 -3.18 0.92 -3.04
N ILE A 15 -3.77 1.20 -1.87
CA ILE A 15 -3.24 2.20 -0.91
C ILE A 15 -1.95 1.73 -0.21
N THR A 16 -1.76 0.42 -0.06
CA THR A 16 -0.57 -0.17 0.59
C THR A 16 0.62 -0.36 -0.37
N ASN A 17 0.47 -0.01 -1.64
CA ASN A 17 1.46 -0.31 -2.67
C ASN A 17 2.74 0.53 -2.51
N GLN A 18 3.87 -0.14 -2.29
CA GLN A 18 5.19 0.49 -2.11
C GLN A 18 5.74 1.12 -3.41
N THR A 19 5.14 0.84 -4.58
CA THR A 19 5.59 1.44 -5.85
C THR A 19 5.47 2.95 -5.86
N TYR A 20 4.55 3.54 -5.10
CA TYR A 20 4.46 4.99 -4.97
C TYR A 20 5.69 5.63 -4.33
N LEU A 21 6.46 4.86 -3.56
CA LEU A 21 7.71 5.29 -2.93
C LEU A 21 8.94 5.09 -3.83
N GLY A 22 8.74 4.83 -5.12
CA GLY A 22 9.85 4.53 -6.02
C GLY A 22 10.37 3.09 -5.87
N LYS A 23 9.69 2.20 -5.16
CA LYS A 23 10.19 0.84 -4.87
C LYS A 23 9.55 -0.23 -5.77
N VAL A 24 10.22 -1.37 -5.92
CA VAL A 24 9.70 -2.52 -6.67
C VAL A 24 9.85 -3.77 -5.82
N LYS A 25 8.84 -4.66 -5.86
CA LYS A 25 8.90 -5.96 -5.21
C LYS A 25 9.30 -7.01 -6.23
N PHE A 26 10.44 -7.65 -6.04
CA PHE A 26 10.97 -8.70 -6.91
C PHE A 26 11.49 -9.86 -6.04
N GLY A 27 11.14 -11.10 -6.38
CA GLY A 27 11.56 -12.27 -5.60
C GLY A 27 11.12 -12.25 -4.13
N GLY A 28 10.03 -11.55 -3.79
CA GLY A 28 9.58 -11.36 -2.40
C GLY A 28 10.32 -10.26 -1.64
N GLN A 29 11.42 -9.73 -2.18
CA GLN A 29 12.21 -8.67 -1.61
C GLN A 29 11.81 -7.30 -2.18
N LEU A 30 12.09 -6.25 -1.42
CA LEU A 30 11.80 -4.87 -1.78
C LEU A 30 13.10 -4.18 -2.20
N HIS A 31 13.12 -3.66 -3.42
CA HIS A 31 14.27 -2.98 -4.01
C HIS A 31 13.92 -1.53 -4.36
N GLN A 32 14.93 -0.66 -4.39
CA GLN A 32 14.76 0.69 -4.93
C GLN A 32 14.64 0.59 -6.45
N GLY A 33 13.54 1.10 -7.00
CA GLY A 33 13.31 1.22 -8.43
C GLY A 33 14.01 2.45 -9.00
N THR A 34 14.06 2.51 -10.33
CA THR A 34 14.63 3.63 -11.08
C THR A 34 13.62 4.75 -11.34
N HIS A 35 12.34 4.52 -11.08
CA HIS A 35 11.30 5.52 -11.28
C HIS A 35 11.23 6.51 -10.11
N GLN A 36 10.81 7.73 -10.42
CA GLN A 36 10.59 8.76 -9.42
C GLN A 36 9.43 8.37 -8.49
N GLN A 37 9.58 8.67 -7.19
CA GLN A 37 8.48 8.56 -6.23
C GLN A 37 7.28 9.42 -6.69
N LEU A 38 6.09 8.84 -6.64
CA LEU A 38 4.84 9.52 -6.99
C LEU A 38 4.31 10.35 -5.83
N ILE A 39 4.55 9.91 -4.59
CA ILE A 39 4.18 10.62 -3.36
C ILE A 39 5.32 10.54 -2.34
N SER A 40 5.34 11.45 -1.38
CA SER A 40 6.33 11.43 -0.30
C SER A 40 6.13 10.25 0.63
N SER A 41 7.24 9.74 1.17
CA SER A 41 7.22 8.73 2.22
C SER A 41 6.42 9.18 3.44
N THR A 42 6.48 10.47 3.80
CA THR A 42 5.70 11.04 4.89
C THR A 42 4.20 10.90 4.67
N LEU A 43 3.69 11.26 3.48
CA LEU A 43 2.26 11.15 3.18
C LEU A 43 1.82 9.68 3.17
N PHE A 44 2.60 8.82 2.52
CA PHE A 44 2.33 7.39 2.48
C PHE A 44 2.24 6.81 3.91
N ASN A 45 3.26 7.05 4.74
CA ASN A 45 3.32 6.56 6.11
C ASN A 45 2.19 7.11 6.98
N HIS A 46 1.82 8.39 6.80
CA HIS A 46 0.69 8.97 7.52
C HIS A 46 -0.62 8.21 7.22
N VAL A 47 -0.87 7.86 5.96
CA VAL A 47 -2.04 7.07 5.56
C VAL A 47 -1.97 5.66 6.13
N GLN A 48 -0.82 4.97 6.05
CA GLN A 48 -0.67 3.63 6.61
C GLN A 48 -0.94 3.61 8.13
N ASN A 49 -0.38 4.57 8.87
CA ASN A 49 -0.59 4.71 10.31
C ASN A 49 -2.07 4.94 10.65
N LYS A 50 -2.80 5.70 9.81
CA LYS A 50 -4.23 5.91 9.98
C LYS A 50 -5.01 4.61 9.73
N MET A 51 -4.66 3.84 8.70
CA MET A 51 -5.28 2.54 8.41
C MET A 51 -5.05 1.53 9.53
N GLU A 52 -3.83 1.49 10.08
CA GLU A 52 -3.49 0.62 11.21
C GLU A 52 -4.33 0.92 12.45
N LYS A 53 -4.48 2.21 12.80
CA LYS A 53 -5.35 2.66 13.91
C LYS A 53 -6.81 2.28 13.73
N LEU A 54 -7.28 2.23 12.48
CA LEU A 54 -8.64 1.82 12.12
C LEU A 54 -8.80 0.29 12.01
N GLY A 55 -7.73 -0.49 12.21
CA GLY A 55 -7.76 -1.95 12.08
C GLY A 55 -7.89 -2.44 10.63
N ILE A 56 -7.65 -1.57 9.65
CA ILE A 56 -7.78 -1.87 8.22
C ILE A 56 -6.47 -2.50 7.72
N GLY A 57 -6.55 -3.62 7.02
CA GLY A 57 -5.39 -4.26 6.40
C GLY A 57 -4.53 -5.12 7.34
N LYS A 58 -4.96 -5.34 8.59
CA LYS A 58 -4.43 -6.43 9.41
C LYS A 58 -4.80 -7.78 8.79
N LYS A 59 -3.80 -8.65 8.64
CA LYS A 59 -4.01 -10.08 8.42
C LYS A 59 -4.09 -10.79 9.77
#